data_AF-A0A523EGW5-F1
#
_entry.id   AF-A0A523EGW5-F1
#
_cell.length_a   1.000
_cell.length_b   1.000
_cell.length_c   1.000
_cell.angle_alpha   90.00
_cell.angle_beta   90.00
_cell.angle_gamma   90.00
#
_symmetry.space_group_name_H-M   'P 1'
#
loop_
_entity.id
_entity.type
_entity.pdbx_description
1 polymer ?
#
loop_
_entity_poly.entity_id
_entity_poly.type
_entity_poly.pdbx_seq_one_letter_code
_entity_poly.pdbx_strand_id
1 'polypeptide(L)'
;MAAEPAREARPESPSSRNAPSDHLSAEELYELVEDRLSRRKLKVVEAHLADCADCVETLAMVLRAERPASREEQEILAKVPRLSNDELLARLRPHIEASAPPSAGFEWKPLILTFVLAALILSGGSIVRTRYWLPAASRRAAVETLAALVERRQATGRIPLRYITEFERAGVVRSGFDTVNDDELQLVANLRAAVERAPETEALLVLGLLLLDDGQLDEAEELLTRARDQDTDSVSAVNGLAVIHYERARIDPDGGHAFHQRGLALLREAEALDPEDLSVLYNYGKFYQAMDMHYPAVRALRRYIDKDQASQWAEEAAYDLAKLTTLP
;
A
#
# COMPACT_ATOMS: atom_id res chain seq x y z
N MET A 1 -65.08 19.09 21.52
CA MET A 1 -64.41 17.89 20.99
C MET A 1 -63.00 18.29 20.59
N ALA A 2 -62.06 18.12 21.53
CA ALA A 2 -60.66 18.50 21.37
C ALA A 2 -59.88 17.26 20.92
N ALA A 3 -59.09 17.39 19.85
CA ALA A 3 -58.26 16.31 19.32
C ALA A 3 -56.88 16.34 19.98
N GLU A 4 -56.47 15.19 20.51
CA GLU A 4 -55.18 14.90 21.13
C GLU A 4 -54.06 14.92 20.07
N PRO A 5 -52.88 15.52 20.34
CA PRO A 5 -51.75 15.44 19.44
C PRO A 5 -51.01 14.10 19.61
N ALA A 6 -50.73 13.45 18.48
CA ALA A 6 -50.00 12.21 18.38
C ALA A 6 -48.57 12.35 18.93
N ARG A 7 -48.15 11.37 19.75
CA ARG A 7 -46.79 11.24 20.28
C ARG A 7 -45.80 10.90 19.17
N GLU A 8 -44.85 11.79 18.90
CA GLU A 8 -43.66 11.51 18.09
C GLU A 8 -42.78 10.46 18.79
N ALA A 9 -42.58 9.34 18.09
CA ALA A 9 -41.63 8.31 18.48
C ALA A 9 -40.20 8.82 18.25
N ARG A 10 -39.36 8.74 19.29
CA ARG A 10 -37.92 9.00 19.20
C ARG A 10 -37.28 8.01 18.20
N PRO A 11 -36.37 8.46 17.32
CA PRO A 11 -35.59 7.55 16.51
C PRO A 11 -34.64 6.77 17.42
N GLU A 12 -34.83 5.45 17.49
CA GLU A 12 -33.85 4.54 18.07
C GLU A 12 -32.56 4.67 17.26
N SER A 13 -31.47 5.03 17.94
CA SER A 13 -30.14 5.05 17.34
C SER A 13 -29.83 3.66 16.79
N PRO A 14 -29.29 3.54 15.56
CA PRO A 14 -28.94 2.26 15.00
C PRO A 14 -27.85 1.64 15.89
N SER A 15 -28.28 0.66 16.68
CA SER A 15 -27.43 -0.36 17.27
C SER A 15 -26.55 -0.89 16.14
N SER A 16 -25.28 -0.47 16.16
CA SER A 16 -24.23 -1.01 15.31
C SER A 16 -24.17 -2.50 15.60
N ARG A 17 -24.83 -3.29 14.75
CA ARG A 17 -24.53 -4.71 14.61
C ARG A 17 -23.11 -4.75 14.08
N ASN A 18 -22.16 -4.77 15.01
CA ASN A 18 -20.77 -5.09 14.74
C ASN A 18 -20.79 -6.38 13.93
N ALA A 19 -20.41 -6.29 12.67
CA ALA A 19 -19.76 -7.43 12.03
C ALA A 19 -18.68 -7.90 13.00
N PRO A 20 -18.51 -9.21 13.24
CA PRO A 20 -17.44 -9.68 14.11
C PRO A 20 -16.14 -9.14 13.53
N SER A 21 -15.58 -8.11 14.16
CA SER A 21 -14.19 -7.79 13.95
C SER A 21 -13.43 -9.03 14.41
N ASP A 22 -12.56 -9.57 13.57
CA ASP A 22 -11.72 -10.74 13.87
C ASP A 22 -10.70 -10.47 15.00
N HIS A 23 -10.88 -9.39 15.76
CA HIS A 23 -10.02 -8.89 16.83
C HIS A 23 -10.85 -8.36 17.99
N LEU A 24 -10.27 -8.43 19.20
CA LEU A 24 -10.80 -7.81 20.40
C LEU A 24 -10.85 -6.29 20.26
N SER A 25 -11.92 -5.68 20.76
CA SER A 25 -12.00 -4.23 20.83
C SER A 25 -10.97 -3.68 21.83
N ALA A 26 -10.54 -2.43 21.63
CA ALA A 26 -9.65 -1.75 22.57
C ALA A 26 -10.27 -1.65 23.99
N GLU A 27 -11.60 -1.51 24.07
CA GLU A 27 -12.34 -1.50 25.33
C GLU A 27 -12.25 -2.86 26.05
N GLU A 28 -12.39 -3.98 25.35
CA GLU A 28 -12.24 -5.32 25.94
C GLU A 28 -10.81 -5.60 26.42
N LEU A 29 -9.79 -5.13 25.69
CA LEU A 29 -8.40 -5.23 26.12
C LEU A 29 -8.13 -4.39 27.37
N TYR A 30 -8.72 -3.21 27.46
CA TYR A 30 -8.60 -2.33 28.63
C TYR A 30 -9.36 -2.90 29.85
N GLU A 31 -10.58 -3.41 29.65
CA GLU A 31 -11.35 -4.11 30.68
C GLU A 31 -10.62 -5.37 31.18
N LEU A 32 -9.86 -6.06 30.32
CA LEU A 32 -9.02 -7.20 30.70
C LEU A 32 -7.86 -6.77 31.62
N VAL A 33 -7.15 -5.69 31.26
CA VAL A 33 -6.01 -5.18 32.05
C VAL A 33 -6.48 -4.67 33.42
N GLU A 34 -7.64 -4.04 33.50
CA GLU A 34 -8.23 -3.56 34.76
C GLU A 34 -8.95 -4.65 35.59
N ASP A 35 -8.98 -5.91 35.14
CA ASP A 35 -9.74 -7.02 35.76
C ASP A 35 -11.25 -6.71 35.93
N ARG A 36 -11.83 -6.01 34.96
CA ARG A 36 -13.26 -5.59 34.96
C ARG A 36 -14.16 -6.48 34.12
N LEU A 37 -13.59 -7.47 33.43
CA LEU A 37 -14.35 -8.42 32.63
C LEU A 37 -15.18 -9.37 33.51
N SER A 38 -16.44 -9.59 33.13
CA SER A 38 -17.23 -10.67 33.70
C SER A 38 -16.57 -12.03 33.41
N ARG A 39 -16.72 -13.02 34.31
CA ARG A 39 -16.16 -14.39 34.14
C ARG A 39 -16.47 -15.04 32.79
N ARG A 40 -17.64 -14.74 32.21
CA ARG A 40 -18.04 -15.27 30.89
C ARG A 40 -17.28 -14.58 29.75
N LYS A 41 -17.14 -13.25 29.80
CA LYS A 41 -16.35 -12.49 28.81
C LYS A 41 -14.86 -12.81 28.91
N LEU A 42 -14.31 -12.94 30.12
CA LEU A 42 -12.91 -13.30 30.34
C LEU A 42 -12.53 -14.59 29.58
N LYS A 43 -13.34 -15.64 29.69
CA LYS A 43 -13.11 -16.89 28.95
C LYS A 43 -13.12 -16.73 27.43
N VAL A 44 -13.96 -15.84 26.91
CA VAL A 44 -14.03 -15.56 25.45
C VAL A 44 -12.77 -14.81 25.01
N VAL A 45 -12.36 -13.81 25.79
CA VAL A 45 -11.15 -13.02 25.56
C VAL A 45 -9.89 -13.89 25.66
N GLU A 46 -9.78 -14.75 26.68
CA GLU A 46 -8.69 -15.71 26.84
C GLU A 46 -8.60 -16.70 25.68
N ALA A 47 -9.74 -17.25 25.25
CA ALA A 47 -9.78 -18.14 24.09
C ALA A 47 -9.34 -17.43 22.81
N HIS A 48 -9.78 -16.18 22.61
CA HIS A 48 -9.37 -15.38 21.46
C HIS A 48 -7.87 -15.05 21.49
N LEU A 49 -7.33 -14.65 22.64
CA LEU A 49 -5.90 -14.35 22.80
C LEU A 49 -5.01 -15.58 22.59
N ALA A 50 -5.51 -16.79 22.81
CA ALA A 50 -4.79 -18.02 22.50
C ALA A 50 -4.60 -18.23 21.00
N ASP A 51 -5.52 -17.71 20.17
CA ASP A 51 -5.58 -17.96 18.73
C ASP A 51 -5.22 -16.73 17.86
N CYS A 52 -5.14 -15.52 18.43
CA CYS A 52 -4.90 -14.26 17.69
C CYS A 52 -3.62 -13.54 18.13
N ALA A 53 -2.56 -13.61 17.30
CA ALA A 53 -1.25 -13.00 17.58
C ALA A 53 -1.30 -11.46 17.68
N ASP A 54 -2.12 -10.80 16.85
CA ASP A 54 -2.20 -9.33 16.80
C ASP A 54 -2.79 -8.75 18.10
N CYS A 55 -3.78 -9.42 18.69
CA CYS A 55 -4.36 -9.02 19.97
C CYS A 55 -3.38 -9.25 21.14
N VAL A 56 -2.53 -10.29 21.06
CA VAL A 56 -1.46 -10.53 22.06
C VAL A 56 -0.40 -9.43 22.00
N GLU A 57 0.02 -9.03 20.80
CA GLU A 57 0.99 -7.95 20.63
C GLU A 57 0.45 -6.60 21.13
N THR A 58 -0.82 -6.30 20.82
CA THR A 58 -1.51 -5.08 21.29
C THR A 58 -1.60 -5.06 22.82
N LEU A 59 -1.99 -6.18 23.45
CA LEU A 59 -2.05 -6.30 24.91
C LEU A 59 -0.66 -6.09 25.55
N ALA A 60 0.39 -6.66 24.97
CA ALA A 60 1.76 -6.50 25.45
C ALA A 60 2.24 -5.04 25.35
N MET A 61 1.80 -4.29 24.34
CA MET A 61 2.10 -2.86 24.20
C MET A 61 1.41 -2.04 25.30
N VAL A 62 0.13 -2.29 25.57
CA VAL A 62 -0.63 -1.62 26.65
C VAL A 62 0.00 -1.89 28.01
N LEU A 63 0.35 -3.14 28.30
CA LEU A 63 1.01 -3.52 29.57
C LEU A 63 2.39 -2.87 29.76
N ARG A 64 3.13 -2.60 28.67
CA ARG A 64 4.40 -1.86 28.72
C ARG A 64 4.19 -0.36 28.90
N ALA A 65 3.12 0.20 28.32
CA ALA A 65 2.80 1.63 28.41
C ALA A 65 2.33 2.03 29.82
N GLU A 66 1.66 1.14 30.54
CA GLU A 66 1.06 1.47 31.85
C GLU A 66 2.03 1.46 33.05
N ARG A 67 3.30 1.06 32.91
CA ARG A 67 4.24 1.11 34.06
C ARG A 67 5.69 1.48 33.74
N PRO A 68 6.11 2.74 33.93
CA PRO A 68 7.36 3.00 34.62
C PRO A 68 7.16 2.71 36.12
N ALA A 69 7.93 1.78 36.69
CA ALA A 69 7.84 1.41 38.11
C ALA A 69 7.89 2.66 39.00
N SER A 70 6.89 2.84 39.87
CA SER A 70 6.82 3.97 40.79
C SER A 70 8.04 3.97 41.73
N ARG A 71 8.46 5.15 42.21
CA ARG A 71 9.60 5.27 43.15
C ARG A 71 9.42 4.42 44.41
N GLU A 72 8.17 4.24 44.84
CA GLU A 72 7.79 3.46 46.02
C GLU A 72 7.87 1.95 45.74
N GLU A 73 7.47 1.48 44.56
CA GLU A 73 7.69 0.10 44.11
C GLU A 73 9.18 -0.21 43.92
N GLN A 74 9.98 0.75 43.44
CA GLN A 74 11.43 0.60 43.34
C GLN A 74 12.08 0.48 44.73
N GLU A 75 11.60 1.20 45.74
CA GLU A 75 12.06 1.06 47.13
C GLU A 75 11.60 -0.26 47.78
N ILE A 76 10.40 -0.74 47.46
CA ILE A 76 9.92 -2.05 47.94
C ILE A 76 10.72 -3.18 47.28
N LEU A 77 10.94 -3.12 45.97
CA LEU A 77 11.75 -4.10 45.22
C LEU A 77 13.23 -4.06 45.63
N ALA A 78 13.76 -2.91 46.05
CA ALA A 78 15.11 -2.79 46.60
C ALA A 78 15.25 -3.45 47.99
N LYS A 79 14.15 -3.61 48.73
CA LYS A 79 14.12 -4.27 50.05
C LYS A 79 13.88 -5.78 49.97
N VAL A 80 13.41 -6.29 48.83
CA VAL A 80 13.31 -7.75 48.61
C VAL A 80 14.73 -8.31 48.50
N PRO A 81 15.14 -9.24 49.38
CA PRO A 81 16.43 -9.89 49.26
C PRO A 81 16.51 -10.54 47.88
N ARG A 82 17.44 -10.07 47.04
CA ARG A 82 17.75 -10.72 45.78
C ARG A 82 18.38 -12.06 46.13
N LEU A 83 17.53 -13.08 46.29
CA LEU A 83 17.96 -14.46 46.29
C LEU A 83 18.79 -14.64 45.02
N SER A 84 20.04 -15.06 45.19
CA SER A 84 20.84 -15.46 44.04
C SER A 84 20.08 -16.54 43.27
N ASN A 85 20.27 -16.61 41.95
CA ASN A 85 19.64 -17.66 41.14
C ASN A 85 19.89 -19.06 41.73
N ASP A 86 21.04 -19.27 42.37
CA ASP A 86 21.42 -20.52 43.04
C ASP A 86 20.59 -20.79 44.31
N GLU A 87 20.30 -19.79 45.13
CA GLU A 87 19.46 -19.94 46.32
C GLU A 87 17.98 -20.15 45.97
N LEU A 88 17.48 -19.46 44.95
CA LEU A 88 16.12 -19.67 44.45
C LEU A 88 15.98 -21.10 43.90
N LEU A 89 16.96 -21.56 43.11
CA LEU A 89 17.01 -22.92 42.60
C LEU A 89 17.13 -23.96 43.72
N ALA A 90 17.93 -23.70 44.76
CA ALA A 90 18.05 -24.60 45.91
C ALA A 90 16.73 -24.74 46.68
N ARG A 91 15.96 -23.65 46.82
CA ARG A 91 14.64 -23.67 47.47
C ARG A 91 13.57 -24.38 46.63
N LEU A 92 13.62 -24.24 45.32
CA LEU A 92 12.63 -24.83 44.41
C LEU A 92 12.92 -26.30 44.08
N ARG A 93 14.17 -26.75 44.17
CA ARG A 93 14.60 -28.11 43.85
C ARG A 93 13.76 -29.24 44.47
N PRO A 94 13.48 -29.26 45.79
CA PRO A 94 12.68 -30.34 46.37
C PRO A 94 11.22 -30.33 45.88
N HIS A 95 10.67 -29.19 45.50
CA HIS A 95 9.32 -29.11 44.92
C HIS A 95 9.30 -29.58 43.46
N ILE A 96 10.35 -29.26 42.69
CA ILE A 96 10.53 -29.74 41.31
C ILE A 96 10.74 -31.26 41.29
N GLU A 97 11.55 -31.79 42.20
CA GLU A 97 11.79 -33.24 42.33
C GLU A 97 10.55 -34.00 42.79
N ALA A 98 9.72 -33.41 43.65
CA ALA A 98 8.47 -34.02 44.11
C ALA A 98 7.34 -33.99 43.06
N SER A 99 7.42 -33.13 42.05
CA SER A 99 6.43 -33.02 40.97
C SER A 99 6.90 -33.61 39.64
N ALA A 100 8.16 -34.06 39.55
CA ALA A 100 8.65 -34.79 38.40
C ALA A 100 7.99 -36.19 38.34
N PRO A 101 7.28 -36.53 37.26
CA PRO A 101 6.75 -37.89 37.10
C PRO A 101 7.92 -38.88 37.11
N PRO A 102 7.72 -40.10 37.66
CA PRO A 102 8.75 -41.12 37.66
C PRO A 102 9.27 -41.31 36.24
N SER A 103 10.57 -41.10 36.06
CA SER A 103 11.23 -41.15 34.77
C SER A 103 11.15 -42.57 34.21
N ALA A 104 10.10 -42.86 33.44
CA ALA A 104 10.14 -43.94 32.47
C ALA A 104 11.33 -43.64 31.55
N GLY A 105 12.26 -44.59 31.41
CA GLY A 105 13.58 -44.44 30.80
C GLY A 105 13.60 -44.13 29.29
N PHE A 106 12.85 -43.13 28.86
CA PHE A 106 12.81 -42.62 27.50
C PHE A 106 13.58 -41.30 27.44
N GLU A 107 14.72 -41.29 26.75
CA GLU A 107 15.53 -40.08 26.57
C GLU A 107 14.83 -39.10 25.59
N TRP A 108 13.98 -38.21 26.10
CA TRP A 108 13.28 -37.19 25.30
C TRP A 108 14.19 -36.06 24.78
N LYS A 109 15.38 -35.89 25.36
CA LYS A 109 16.31 -34.80 25.02
C LYS A 109 16.67 -34.69 23.52
N PRO A 110 17.05 -35.78 22.81
CA PRO A 110 17.32 -35.71 21.37
C PRO A 110 16.09 -35.29 20.55
N LEU A 111 14.90 -35.78 20.91
CA LEU A 111 13.66 -35.40 20.21
C LEU A 111 13.36 -33.91 20.37
N ILE A 112 13.41 -33.38 21.59
CA ILE A 112 13.17 -31.95 21.85
C ILE A 112 14.17 -31.09 21.05
N LEU A 113 15.45 -31.45 21.04
CA LEU A 113 16.47 -30.71 20.28
C LEU A 113 16.17 -30.74 18.77
N THR A 114 15.79 -31.89 18.22
CA THR A 114 15.42 -31.99 16.80
C THR A 114 14.18 -31.16 16.46
N PHE A 115 13.16 -31.17 17.31
CA PHE A 115 11.96 -30.35 17.12
C PHE A 115 12.25 -28.85 17.18
N VAL A 116 13.06 -28.40 18.14
CA VAL A 116 13.46 -26.99 18.24
C VAL A 116 14.27 -26.57 17.02
N LEU A 117 15.22 -27.38 16.57
CA LEU A 117 16.00 -27.08 15.37
C LEU A 117 15.12 -27.02 14.11
N ALA A 118 14.20 -27.98 13.94
CA ALA A 118 13.25 -27.99 12.84
C ALA A 118 12.35 -26.74 12.88
N ALA A 119 11.84 -26.37 14.06
CA ALA A 119 11.03 -25.17 14.24
C ALA A 119 11.82 -23.89 13.91
N LEU A 120 13.10 -23.80 14.29
CA LEU A 120 13.97 -22.67 13.94
C LEU A 120 14.28 -22.60 12.45
N ILE A 121 14.46 -23.74 11.78
CA ILE A 121 14.66 -23.79 10.33
C ILE A 121 13.39 -23.38 9.60
N LEU A 122 12.22 -23.85 10.04
CA LEU A 122 10.94 -23.50 9.43
C LEU A 122 10.58 -22.03 9.67
N SER A 123 10.78 -21.52 10.88
CA SER A 123 10.52 -20.11 11.21
C SER A 123 11.53 -19.19 10.52
N GLY A 124 12.82 -19.53 10.55
CA GLY A 124 13.87 -18.81 9.83
C GLY A 124 13.63 -18.81 8.32
N GLY A 125 13.26 -19.96 7.75
CA GLY A 125 12.89 -20.09 6.33
C GLY A 125 11.67 -19.26 5.97
N SER A 126 10.65 -19.23 6.84
CA SER A 126 9.47 -18.40 6.67
C SER A 126 9.82 -16.91 6.67
N ILE A 127 10.62 -16.45 7.64
CA ILE A 127 11.10 -15.06 7.71
C ILE A 127 11.92 -14.70 6.47
N VAL A 128 12.83 -15.57 6.04
CA VAL A 128 13.63 -15.33 4.83
C VAL A 128 12.74 -15.20 3.60
N ARG A 129 11.75 -16.10 3.47
CA ARG A 129 10.80 -16.11 2.35
C ARG A 129 9.96 -14.84 2.32
N THR A 130 9.32 -14.47 3.43
CA THR A 130 8.37 -13.35 3.47
C THR A 130 9.05 -11.99 3.46
N ARG A 131 10.17 -11.84 4.17
CA ARG A 131 10.83 -10.54 4.35
C ARG A 131 11.82 -10.19 3.24
N TYR A 132 12.38 -11.18 2.56
CA TYR A 132 13.44 -10.94 1.57
C TYR A 132 13.10 -11.50 0.19
N TRP A 133 12.65 -12.76 0.11
CA TRP A 133 12.47 -13.42 -1.18
C TRP A 133 11.24 -12.92 -1.94
N LEU A 134 10.07 -12.83 -1.29
CA LEU A 134 8.84 -12.35 -1.93
C LEU A 134 8.95 -10.88 -2.42
N PRO A 135 9.42 -9.92 -1.60
CA PRO A 135 9.75 -8.56 -2.06
C PRO A 135 10.66 -8.52 -3.28
N ALA A 136 11.77 -9.26 -3.24
CA ALA A 136 12.72 -9.29 -4.35
C ALA A 136 12.12 -9.89 -5.62
N ALA A 137 11.31 -10.93 -5.50
CA ALA A 137 10.59 -11.52 -6.62
C ALA A 137 9.58 -10.55 -7.23
N SER A 138 8.87 -9.77 -6.40
CA SER A 138 7.91 -8.76 -6.87
C SER A 138 8.59 -7.61 -7.62
N ARG A 139 9.68 -7.06 -7.08
CA ARG A 139 10.50 -6.06 -7.78
C ARG A 139 11.07 -6.59 -9.10
N ARG A 140 11.55 -7.84 -9.13
CA ARG A 140 12.02 -8.46 -10.39
C ARG A 140 10.92 -8.58 -11.41
N ALA A 141 9.72 -9.03 -11.02
CA ALA A 141 8.58 -9.10 -11.92
C ALA A 141 8.23 -7.72 -12.50
N ALA A 142 8.29 -6.66 -11.70
CA ALA A 142 8.10 -5.29 -12.16
C ALA A 142 9.16 -4.89 -13.20
N VAL A 143 10.44 -5.10 -12.90
CA VAL A 143 11.55 -4.75 -13.80
C VAL A 143 11.52 -5.56 -15.10
N GLU A 144 11.26 -6.87 -15.03
CA GLU A 144 11.14 -7.75 -16.20
C GLU A 144 9.95 -7.35 -17.06
N THR A 145 8.81 -7.05 -16.44
CA THR A 145 7.61 -6.59 -17.15
C THR A 145 7.88 -5.25 -17.83
N LEU A 146 8.46 -4.29 -17.10
CA LEU A 146 8.81 -2.99 -17.64
C LEU A 146 9.82 -3.11 -18.78
N ALA A 147 10.87 -3.90 -18.63
CA ALA A 147 11.87 -4.11 -19.67
C ALA A 147 11.26 -4.75 -20.92
N ALA A 148 10.45 -5.80 -20.75
CA ALA A 148 9.75 -6.44 -21.86
C ALA A 148 8.78 -5.48 -22.55
N LEU A 149 8.10 -4.63 -21.79
CA LEU A 149 7.20 -3.61 -22.34
C LEU A 149 7.97 -2.51 -23.06
N VAL A 150 9.07 -1.99 -22.51
CA VAL A 150 9.90 -0.99 -23.19
C VAL A 150 10.48 -1.57 -24.48
N GLU A 151 10.98 -2.80 -24.44
CA GLU A 151 11.51 -3.51 -25.61
C GLU A 151 10.42 -3.83 -26.64
N ARG A 152 9.17 -4.03 -26.24
CA ARG A 152 8.05 -4.25 -27.18
C ARG A 152 7.48 -2.96 -27.71
N ARG A 153 7.48 -1.93 -26.85
CA ARG A 153 6.96 -0.59 -27.17
C ARG A 153 7.99 0.23 -27.96
N GLN A 154 9.24 -0.25 -28.15
CA GLN A 154 10.41 0.17 -29.00
C GLN A 154 10.64 1.67 -29.33
N ALA A 155 9.78 2.58 -28.91
CA ALA A 155 9.63 3.90 -29.47
C ALA A 155 9.20 4.93 -28.42
N THR A 156 8.51 4.51 -27.36
CA THR A 156 8.11 5.39 -26.25
C THR A 156 8.76 4.89 -24.96
N GLY A 157 10.00 5.31 -24.69
CA GLY A 157 10.69 5.07 -23.40
C GLY A 157 10.03 5.76 -22.19
N ARG A 158 8.72 6.00 -22.25
CA ARG A 158 7.89 6.63 -21.24
C ARG A 158 6.54 5.91 -21.22
N ILE A 159 6.26 5.32 -20.07
CA ILE A 159 5.01 4.64 -19.69
C ILE A 159 3.84 5.66 -19.84
N PRO A 160 2.64 5.24 -20.25
CA PRO A 160 1.97 5.79 -21.42
C PRO A 160 1.00 6.93 -21.12
N LEU A 161 0.93 7.84 -22.09
CA LEU A 161 -0.31 8.50 -22.42
C LEU A 161 -0.88 7.73 -23.60
N ARG A 162 -1.97 7.01 -23.38
CA ARG A 162 -2.81 6.39 -24.42
C ARG A 162 -3.37 7.43 -25.44
N TYR A 163 -2.86 8.66 -25.45
CA TYR A 163 -3.46 9.87 -26.03
C TYR A 163 -2.49 10.79 -26.74
N ILE A 164 -1.37 10.22 -27.20
CA ILE A 164 -0.71 10.75 -28.38
C ILE A 164 -1.64 10.45 -29.56
N THR A 165 -2.65 11.31 -29.73
CA THR A 165 -3.74 11.14 -30.70
C THR A 165 -3.24 11.09 -32.16
N GLU A 166 -1.94 11.26 -32.39
CA GLU A 166 -1.34 11.34 -33.72
C GLU A 166 -0.32 10.24 -34.05
N PHE A 167 -0.22 9.17 -33.24
CA PHE A 167 0.51 7.97 -33.67
C PHE A 167 -0.04 7.38 -34.98
N GLU A 168 -1.30 7.69 -35.35
CA GLU A 168 -1.86 7.39 -36.67
C GLU A 168 -1.03 7.97 -37.84
N ARG A 169 -0.20 9.01 -37.63
CA ARG A 169 0.60 9.67 -38.68
C ARG A 169 2.00 9.11 -38.88
N ALA A 170 2.58 8.44 -37.89
CA ALA A 170 3.94 7.92 -38.00
C ALA A 170 4.04 6.67 -38.89
N GLY A 171 2.92 6.18 -39.45
CA GLY A 171 2.88 4.89 -40.15
C GLY A 171 3.17 3.70 -39.23
N VAL A 172 3.40 3.96 -37.93
CA VAL A 172 3.34 2.97 -36.87
C VAL A 172 1.88 2.65 -36.72
N VAL A 173 1.46 1.59 -37.39
CA VAL A 173 0.12 1.05 -37.23
C VAL A 173 -0.13 0.95 -35.72
N ARG A 174 -1.35 1.27 -35.26
CA ARG A 174 -1.89 0.86 -33.95
C ARG A 174 -1.74 -0.66 -33.68
N SER A 175 -1.08 -1.43 -34.54
CA SER A 175 -1.06 -2.89 -34.67
C SER A 175 -0.35 -3.65 -33.55
N GLY A 176 -0.12 -3.02 -32.40
CA GLY A 176 0.16 -3.73 -31.16
C GLY A 176 -0.97 -3.62 -30.13
N PHE A 177 -1.86 -2.64 -30.27
CA PHE A 177 -2.83 -2.24 -29.24
C PHE A 177 -4.27 -2.69 -29.54
N ASP A 178 -4.65 -2.81 -30.81
CA ASP A 178 -6.00 -3.27 -31.20
C ASP A 178 -6.11 -4.81 -31.23
N THR A 179 -4.97 -5.51 -31.26
CA THR A 179 -4.92 -6.96 -31.12
C THR A 179 -4.36 -7.29 -29.75
N VAL A 180 -5.21 -7.89 -28.91
CA VAL A 180 -4.81 -8.48 -27.63
C VAL A 180 -3.55 -9.33 -27.85
N ASN A 181 -2.43 -8.88 -27.31
CA ASN A 181 -1.19 -9.64 -27.33
C ASN A 181 -1.20 -10.56 -26.10
N ASP A 182 -1.39 -11.85 -26.32
CA ASP A 182 -1.47 -12.86 -25.25
C ASP A 182 -0.26 -12.79 -24.30
N ASP A 183 0.92 -12.43 -24.82
CA ASP A 183 2.11 -12.27 -24.01
C ASP A 183 2.04 -11.03 -23.10
N GLU A 184 1.45 -9.91 -23.56
CA GLU A 184 1.26 -8.71 -22.73
C GLU A 184 0.25 -8.98 -21.62
N LEU A 185 -0.85 -9.68 -21.94
CA LEU A 185 -1.79 -10.17 -20.93
C LEU A 185 -1.09 -11.06 -19.89
N GLN A 186 -0.21 -11.95 -20.35
CA GLN A 186 0.53 -12.84 -19.45
C GLN A 186 1.51 -12.06 -18.56
N LEU A 187 2.16 -11.03 -19.08
CA LEU A 187 3.03 -10.14 -18.30
C LEU A 187 2.24 -9.39 -17.23
N VAL A 188 1.11 -8.79 -17.59
CA VAL A 188 0.22 -8.09 -16.64
C VAL A 188 -0.31 -9.05 -15.57
N ALA A 189 -0.72 -10.27 -15.95
CA ALA A 189 -1.17 -11.29 -15.02
C ALA A 189 -0.06 -11.72 -14.05
N ASN A 190 1.16 -11.90 -14.54
CA ASN A 190 2.32 -12.23 -13.70
C ASN A 190 2.64 -11.10 -12.72
N LEU A 191 2.59 -9.85 -13.18
CA LEU A 191 2.82 -8.67 -12.35
C LEU A 191 1.73 -8.51 -11.28
N ARG A 192 0.46 -8.70 -11.62
CA ARG A 192 -0.67 -8.69 -10.67
C ARG A 192 -0.47 -9.73 -9.58
N ALA A 193 -0.15 -10.97 -9.95
CA ALA A 193 0.12 -12.03 -8.99
C ALA A 193 1.37 -11.74 -8.13
N ALA A 194 2.33 -10.96 -8.63
CA ALA A 194 3.49 -10.53 -7.86
C ALA A 194 3.12 -9.46 -6.82
N VAL A 195 2.33 -8.45 -7.22
CA VAL A 195 1.78 -7.40 -6.35
C VAL A 195 0.91 -8.00 -5.23
N GLU A 196 0.05 -8.96 -5.55
CA GLU A 196 -0.78 -9.66 -4.56
C GLU A 196 0.05 -10.38 -3.49
N ARG A 197 1.19 -10.96 -3.87
CA ARG A 197 2.08 -11.67 -2.94
C ARG A 197 2.95 -10.72 -2.12
N ALA A 198 3.43 -9.65 -2.73
CA ALA A 198 4.26 -8.63 -2.11
C ALA A 198 4.04 -7.29 -2.84
N PRO A 199 3.26 -6.36 -2.25
CA PRO A 199 2.91 -5.10 -2.89
C PRO A 199 4.06 -4.09 -2.75
N GLU A 200 5.13 -4.35 -3.50
CA GLU A 200 6.31 -3.48 -3.57
C GLU A 200 6.00 -2.23 -4.39
N THR A 201 6.58 -1.10 -4.00
CA THR A 201 6.28 0.21 -4.58
C THR A 201 6.45 0.26 -6.09
N GLU A 202 7.53 -0.31 -6.61
CA GLU A 202 7.80 -0.34 -8.04
C GLU A 202 6.85 -1.28 -8.80
N ALA A 203 6.43 -2.39 -8.19
CA ALA A 203 5.45 -3.29 -8.78
C ALA A 203 4.05 -2.65 -8.82
N LEU A 204 3.67 -1.95 -7.74
CA LEU A 204 2.44 -1.16 -7.68
C LEU A 204 2.44 -0.05 -8.75
N LEU A 205 3.55 0.68 -8.87
CA LEU A 205 3.72 1.75 -9.85
C LEU A 205 3.59 1.21 -11.28
N VAL A 206 4.37 0.20 -11.65
CA VAL A 206 4.36 -0.36 -13.02
C VAL A 206 2.99 -0.94 -13.34
N LEU A 207 2.36 -1.67 -12.42
CA LEU A 207 1.02 -2.22 -12.65
C LEU A 207 0.00 -1.09 -12.81
N GLY A 208 -0.03 -0.12 -11.88
CA GLY A 208 -0.94 1.02 -11.94
C GLY A 208 -0.84 1.80 -13.25
N LEU A 209 0.38 2.02 -13.74
CA LEU A 209 0.59 2.70 -15.01
C LEU A 209 0.16 1.86 -16.24
N LEU A 210 0.24 0.53 -16.17
CA LEU A 210 -0.27 -0.35 -17.23
C LEU A 210 -1.80 -0.39 -17.25
N LEU A 211 -2.43 -0.45 -16.08
CA LEU A 211 -3.89 -0.38 -15.97
C LEU A 211 -4.40 1.00 -16.44
N LEU A 212 -3.65 2.07 -16.18
CA LEU A 212 -3.93 3.39 -16.72
C LEU A 212 -3.91 3.39 -18.27
N ASP A 213 -2.92 2.73 -18.88
CA ASP A 213 -2.84 2.56 -20.34
C ASP A 213 -4.05 1.81 -20.91
N ASP A 214 -4.48 0.76 -20.21
CA ASP A 214 -5.65 -0.04 -20.59
C ASP A 214 -6.97 0.73 -20.38
N GLY A 215 -6.93 1.83 -19.62
CA GLY A 215 -8.09 2.64 -19.26
C GLY A 215 -8.87 2.12 -18.05
N GLN A 216 -8.28 1.21 -17.29
CA GLN A 216 -8.82 0.72 -16.03
C GLN A 216 -8.54 1.74 -14.91
N LEU A 217 -9.13 2.93 -15.04
CA LEU A 217 -8.76 4.12 -14.28
C LEU A 217 -8.92 3.97 -12.77
N ASP A 218 -9.96 3.26 -12.30
CA ASP A 218 -10.22 3.11 -10.87
C ASP A 218 -9.19 2.20 -10.19
N GLU A 219 -8.85 1.07 -10.81
CA GLU A 219 -7.82 0.17 -10.28
C GLU A 219 -6.43 0.79 -10.39
N ALA A 220 -6.16 1.51 -11.49
CA ALA A 220 -4.93 2.28 -11.64
C ALA A 220 -4.77 3.33 -10.53
N GLU A 221 -5.83 4.05 -10.19
CA GLU A 221 -5.81 5.06 -9.12
C GLU A 221 -5.49 4.44 -7.76
N GLU A 222 -6.10 3.30 -7.44
CA GLU A 222 -5.82 2.58 -6.19
C GLU A 222 -4.34 2.19 -6.08
N LEU A 223 -3.79 1.59 -7.13
CA LEU A 223 -2.40 1.13 -7.14
C LEU A 223 -1.40 2.29 -7.10
N LEU A 224 -1.63 3.36 -7.87
CA LEU A 224 -0.76 4.54 -7.88
C LEU A 224 -0.84 5.31 -6.57
N THR A 225 -2.00 5.35 -5.93
CA THR A 225 -2.16 5.91 -4.58
C THR A 225 -1.34 5.11 -3.58
N ARG A 226 -1.45 3.78 -3.59
CA ARG A 226 -0.66 2.90 -2.72
C ARG A 226 0.85 3.01 -2.98
N ALA A 227 1.26 3.15 -4.23
CA ALA A 227 2.66 3.37 -4.59
C ALA A 227 3.16 4.70 -3.99
N ARG A 228 2.40 5.79 -4.14
CA ARG A 228 2.71 7.10 -3.53
C ARG A 228 2.75 7.04 -2.00
N ASP A 229 1.83 6.31 -1.37
CA ASP A 229 1.79 6.21 0.08
C ASP A 229 2.99 5.43 0.65
N GLN A 230 3.59 4.55 -0.14
CA GLN A 230 4.83 3.84 0.21
C GLN A 230 6.09 4.65 -0.11
N ASP A 231 6.06 5.45 -1.16
CA ASP A 231 7.13 6.36 -1.57
C ASP A 231 6.54 7.74 -1.88
N THR A 232 6.55 8.60 -0.87
CA THR A 232 5.98 9.95 -0.95
C THR A 232 6.69 10.85 -1.95
N ASP A 233 7.90 10.48 -2.36
CA ASP A 233 8.72 11.27 -3.27
C ASP A 233 8.63 10.72 -4.71
N SER A 234 7.71 9.77 -4.96
CA SER A 234 7.53 9.15 -6.28
C SER A 234 6.86 10.09 -7.29
N VAL A 235 7.67 10.84 -8.03
CA VAL A 235 7.24 11.71 -9.15
C VAL A 235 6.32 10.97 -10.12
N SER A 236 6.67 9.72 -10.46
CA SER A 236 5.91 8.91 -11.42
C SER A 236 4.53 8.52 -10.90
N ALA A 237 4.39 8.19 -9.61
CA ALA A 237 3.09 7.88 -9.03
C ALA A 237 2.16 9.11 -9.02
N VAL A 238 2.69 10.26 -8.58
CA VAL A 238 1.94 11.53 -8.55
C VAL A 238 1.55 11.98 -9.95
N ASN A 239 2.48 11.91 -10.91
CA ASN A 239 2.21 12.22 -12.31
C ASN A 239 1.16 11.28 -12.92
N GLY A 240 1.22 9.97 -12.63
CA GLY A 240 0.22 9.00 -13.07
C GLY A 240 -1.18 9.31 -12.53
N LEU A 241 -1.30 9.71 -11.26
CA LEU A 241 -2.57 10.17 -10.67
C LEU A 241 -3.10 11.44 -11.36
N ALA A 242 -2.21 12.35 -11.77
CA ALA A 242 -2.62 13.50 -12.56
C ALA A 242 -3.24 13.04 -13.89
N VAL A 243 -2.57 12.14 -14.62
CA VAL A 243 -3.08 11.60 -15.89
C VAL A 243 -4.43 10.91 -15.72
N ILE A 244 -4.68 10.18 -14.62
CA ILE A 244 -6.01 9.61 -14.33
C ILE A 244 -7.10 10.69 -14.29
N HIS A 245 -6.83 11.83 -13.65
CA HIS A 245 -7.80 12.93 -13.64
C HIS A 245 -7.99 13.56 -15.02
N TYR A 246 -6.92 13.71 -15.81
CA TYR A 246 -7.06 14.14 -17.20
C TYR A 246 -8.01 13.21 -17.98
N GLU A 247 -7.88 11.91 -17.77
CA GLU A 247 -8.73 10.92 -18.44
C GLU A 247 -10.17 10.92 -18.00
N ARG A 248 -10.41 11.05 -16.69
CA ARG A 248 -11.77 11.24 -16.17
C ARG A 248 -12.42 12.50 -16.73
N ALA A 249 -11.66 13.59 -16.90
CA ALA A 249 -12.18 14.81 -17.49
C ALA A 249 -12.64 14.63 -18.94
N ARG A 250 -12.02 13.71 -19.68
CA ARG A 250 -12.39 13.39 -21.06
C ARG A 250 -13.60 12.47 -21.15
N ILE A 251 -13.74 11.55 -20.19
CA ILE A 251 -14.89 10.64 -20.11
C ILE A 251 -16.15 11.37 -19.61
N ASP A 252 -15.98 12.32 -18.68
CA ASP A 252 -17.05 13.15 -18.12
C ASP A 252 -16.74 14.64 -18.35
N PRO A 253 -17.08 15.19 -19.53
CA PRO A 253 -16.81 16.59 -19.86
C PRO A 253 -17.54 17.59 -18.94
N ASP A 254 -18.73 17.24 -18.43
CA ASP A 254 -19.52 18.11 -17.56
C ASP A 254 -18.82 18.30 -16.19
N GLY A 255 -18.17 17.25 -15.68
CA GLY A 255 -17.29 17.29 -14.51
C GLY A 255 -15.83 17.69 -14.80
N GLY A 256 -15.48 17.87 -16.07
CA GLY A 256 -14.09 17.92 -16.53
C GLY A 256 -13.24 19.02 -15.91
N HIS A 257 -13.83 20.18 -15.59
CA HIS A 257 -13.10 21.28 -14.96
C HIS A 257 -12.53 20.89 -13.58
N ALA A 258 -13.32 20.20 -12.75
CA ALA A 258 -12.88 19.79 -11.42
C ALA A 258 -11.75 18.75 -11.51
N PHE A 259 -11.84 17.83 -12.47
CA PHE A 259 -10.78 16.86 -12.74
C PHE A 259 -9.49 17.53 -13.23
N HIS A 260 -9.58 18.46 -14.20
CA HIS A 260 -8.41 19.20 -14.66
C HIS A 260 -7.72 19.99 -13.53
N GLN A 261 -8.49 20.62 -12.64
CA GLN A 261 -7.92 21.32 -11.48
C GLN A 261 -7.15 20.38 -10.54
N ARG A 262 -7.71 19.20 -10.23
CA ARG A 262 -7.04 18.20 -9.38
C ARG A 262 -5.78 17.67 -10.04
N GLY A 263 -5.85 17.33 -11.33
CA GLY A 263 -4.67 16.87 -12.07
C GLY A 263 -3.56 17.93 -12.16
N LEU A 264 -3.89 19.20 -12.40
CA LEU A 264 -2.90 20.28 -12.33
C LEU A 264 -2.28 20.46 -10.94
N ALA A 265 -3.05 20.24 -9.86
CA ALA A 265 -2.51 20.30 -8.51
C ALA A 265 -1.46 19.19 -8.28
N LEU A 266 -1.75 17.98 -8.75
CA LEU A 266 -0.81 16.86 -8.71
C LEU A 266 0.43 17.10 -9.61
N LEU A 267 0.29 17.73 -10.78
CA LEU A 267 1.45 18.10 -11.60
C LEU A 267 2.36 19.11 -10.90
N ARG A 268 1.81 20.04 -10.11
CA ARG A 268 2.62 20.97 -9.30
C ARG A 268 3.34 20.25 -8.17
N GLU A 269 2.70 19.26 -7.57
CA GLU A 269 3.32 18.40 -6.57
C GLU A 269 4.47 17.59 -7.18
N ALA A 270 4.24 16.94 -8.33
CA ALA A 270 5.26 16.19 -9.06
C ALA A 270 6.44 17.09 -9.50
N GLU A 271 6.17 18.30 -9.99
CA GLU A 271 7.20 19.28 -10.36
C GLU A 271 7.99 19.78 -9.14
N ALA A 272 7.37 19.84 -7.95
CA ALA A 272 8.08 20.21 -6.73
C ALA A 272 9.07 19.13 -6.28
N LEU A 273 8.76 17.86 -6.58
CA LEU A 273 9.65 16.71 -6.34
C LEU A 273 10.79 16.66 -7.36
N ASP A 274 10.47 16.80 -8.65
CA ASP A 274 11.46 16.90 -9.72
C ASP A 274 11.05 17.96 -10.77
N PRO A 275 11.66 19.16 -10.74
CA PRO A 275 11.37 20.24 -11.69
C PRO A 275 11.76 19.93 -13.14
N GLU A 276 12.60 18.91 -13.34
CA GLU A 276 13.19 18.55 -14.62
C GLU A 276 12.53 17.31 -15.24
N ASP A 277 11.55 16.69 -14.56
CA ASP A 277 10.85 15.52 -15.06
C ASP A 277 10.10 15.84 -16.35
N LEU A 278 10.59 15.25 -17.45
CA LEU A 278 10.11 15.51 -18.80
C LEU A 278 8.64 15.10 -18.99
N SER A 279 8.16 14.10 -18.25
CA SER A 279 6.77 13.63 -18.33
C SER A 279 5.83 14.65 -17.71
N VAL A 280 6.19 15.21 -16.55
CA VAL A 280 5.45 16.28 -15.87
C VAL A 280 5.37 17.53 -16.75
N LEU A 281 6.50 17.93 -17.34
CA LEU A 281 6.57 19.09 -18.23
C LEU A 281 5.66 18.97 -19.46
N TYR A 282 5.69 17.80 -20.10
CA TYR A 282 4.83 17.50 -21.23
C TYR A 282 3.35 17.50 -20.82
N ASN A 283 3.01 16.85 -19.70
CA ASN A 283 1.65 16.73 -19.21
C ASN A 283 1.01 18.09 -18.89
N TYR A 284 1.78 19.06 -18.38
CA TYR A 284 1.28 20.43 -18.25
C TYR A 284 0.75 21.00 -19.57
N GLY A 285 1.47 20.77 -20.67
CA GLY A 285 1.04 21.17 -22.01
C GLY A 285 -0.33 20.60 -22.35
N LYS A 286 -0.50 19.28 -22.20
CA LYS A 286 -1.77 18.57 -22.51
C LYS A 286 -2.92 19.05 -21.63
N PHE A 287 -2.70 19.22 -20.33
CA PHE A 287 -3.71 19.77 -19.42
C PHE A 287 -4.15 21.17 -19.83
N TYR A 288 -3.20 22.07 -20.10
CA TYR A 288 -3.54 23.42 -20.54
C TYR A 288 -4.25 23.45 -21.89
N GLN A 289 -3.90 22.56 -22.82
CA GLN A 289 -4.62 22.40 -24.08
C GLN A 289 -6.06 21.96 -23.86
N ALA A 290 -6.30 20.95 -23.02
CA ALA A 290 -7.65 20.45 -22.74
C ALA A 290 -8.55 21.46 -22.02
N MET A 291 -7.97 22.51 -21.42
CA MET A 291 -8.70 23.64 -20.83
C MET A 291 -8.74 24.88 -21.73
N ASP A 292 -8.32 24.77 -22.99
CA ASP A 292 -8.21 25.90 -23.94
C ASP A 292 -7.33 27.06 -23.43
N MET A 293 -6.37 26.78 -22.54
CA MET A 293 -5.43 27.75 -22.01
C MET A 293 -4.20 27.86 -22.92
N HIS A 294 -4.37 28.50 -24.08
CA HIS A 294 -3.36 28.56 -25.15
C HIS A 294 -1.98 29.05 -24.69
N TYR A 295 -1.89 30.19 -23.99
CA TYR A 295 -0.59 30.75 -23.59
C TYR A 295 0.17 29.86 -22.58
N PRO A 296 -0.44 29.37 -21.49
CA PRO A 296 0.18 28.38 -20.61
C PRO A 296 0.58 27.09 -21.32
N ALA A 297 -0.24 26.57 -22.23
CA ALA A 297 0.08 25.38 -23.03
C ALA A 297 1.34 25.58 -23.87
N VAL A 298 1.39 26.67 -24.64
CA VAL A 298 2.57 27.05 -25.45
C VAL A 298 3.84 27.12 -24.60
N ARG A 299 3.76 27.75 -23.42
CA ARG A 299 4.90 27.87 -22.51
C ARG A 299 5.37 26.49 -22.01
N ALA A 300 4.44 25.64 -21.59
CA ALA A 300 4.76 24.30 -21.08
C ALA A 300 5.40 23.42 -22.16
N LEU A 301 4.81 23.37 -23.36
CA LEU A 301 5.33 22.58 -24.48
C LEU A 301 6.72 23.06 -24.94
N ARG A 302 6.97 24.38 -24.98
CA ARG A 302 8.32 24.91 -25.25
C ARG A 302 9.33 24.49 -24.19
N ARG A 303 8.96 24.61 -22.90
CA ARG A 303 9.83 24.19 -21.80
C ARG A 303 10.19 22.70 -21.89
N TYR A 304 9.25 21.87 -22.33
CA TYR A 304 9.48 20.47 -22.61
C TYR A 304 10.46 20.27 -23.80
N ILE A 305 10.16 20.85 -24.97
CA ILE A 305 10.98 20.73 -26.18
C ILE A 305 12.40 21.22 -25.94
N ASP A 306 12.58 22.34 -25.23
CA ASP A 306 13.89 22.91 -24.94
C ASP A 306 14.82 21.92 -24.21
N LYS A 307 14.25 21.04 -23.36
CA LYS A 307 14.99 20.01 -22.62
C LYS A 307 15.17 18.72 -23.39
N ASP A 308 14.22 18.37 -24.24
CA ASP A 308 14.24 17.13 -25.00
C ASP A 308 13.75 17.36 -26.43
N GLN A 309 14.71 17.65 -27.31
CA GLN A 309 14.45 17.97 -28.72
C GLN A 309 14.43 16.73 -29.62
N ALA A 310 14.97 15.60 -29.13
CA ALA A 310 15.24 14.42 -29.95
C ALA A 310 14.23 13.29 -29.74
N SER A 311 13.33 13.40 -28.76
CA SER A 311 12.31 12.38 -28.54
C SER A 311 11.12 12.51 -29.49
N GLN A 312 10.40 11.42 -29.68
CA GLN A 312 9.14 11.41 -30.44
C GLN A 312 8.08 12.33 -29.81
N TRP A 313 8.12 12.48 -28.49
CA TRP A 313 7.25 13.43 -27.77
C TRP A 313 7.62 14.88 -28.08
N ALA A 314 8.87 15.18 -28.47
CA ALA A 314 9.27 16.50 -28.95
C ALA A 314 8.61 16.82 -30.29
N GLU A 315 8.52 15.83 -31.19
CA GLU A 315 7.82 15.97 -32.47
C GLU A 315 6.34 16.26 -32.25
N GLU A 316 5.69 15.53 -31.35
CA GLU A 316 4.29 15.78 -31.00
C GLU A 316 4.11 17.13 -30.30
N ALA A 317 4.94 17.46 -29.31
CA ALA A 317 4.88 18.74 -28.62
C ALA A 317 5.08 19.91 -29.59
N ALA A 318 6.00 19.77 -30.57
CA ALA A 318 6.24 20.77 -31.60
C ALA A 318 5.03 20.92 -32.53
N TYR A 319 4.40 19.81 -32.86
CA TYR A 319 3.19 19.81 -33.66
C TYR A 319 2.00 20.44 -32.93
N ASP A 320 1.79 20.08 -31.66
CA ASP A 320 0.76 20.67 -30.78
C ASP A 320 1.01 22.17 -30.59
N LEU A 321 2.27 22.57 -30.42
CA LEU A 321 2.69 23.96 -30.40
C LEU A 321 2.34 24.68 -31.70
N ALA A 322 2.60 24.08 -32.86
CA ALA A 322 2.28 24.66 -34.16
C ALA A 322 0.77 24.94 -34.27
N LYS A 323 -0.08 23.95 -33.94
CA LYS A 323 -1.54 24.11 -33.90
C LYS A 323 -1.97 25.29 -33.04
N LEU A 324 -1.47 25.36 -31.80
CA LEU A 324 -1.80 26.42 -30.85
C LEU A 324 -1.40 27.82 -31.34
N THR A 325 -0.32 27.92 -32.10
CA THR A 325 0.17 29.21 -32.64
C THR A 325 -0.49 29.64 -33.95
N THR A 326 -1.15 28.71 -34.65
CA THR A 326 -1.87 28.99 -35.91
C THR A 326 -3.34 29.37 -35.70
N LEU A 327 -3.87 29.20 -34.49
CA LEU A 327 -5.22 29.65 -34.15
C LEU A 327 -5.22 31.20 -34.02
N PRO A 328 -6.11 31.91 -34.73
CA PRO A 328 -6.11 33.37 -34.83
C PRO A 328 -6.48 34.11 -33.55
#